data_AF-A0A0S7XPM4-F1
#
_entry.id   AF-A0A0S7XPM4-F1
#
_cell.length_a   1.000
_cell.length_b   1.000
_cell.length_c   1.000
_cell.angle_alpha   90.00
_cell.angle_beta   90.00
_cell.angle_gamma   90.00
#
_symmetry.space_group_name_H-M   'P 1'
#
loop_
_entity.id
_entity.type
_entity.pdbx_description
1 polymer ?
#
loop_
_entity_poly.entity_id
_entity_poly.type
_entity_poly.pdbx_seq_one_letter_code
_entity_poly.pdbx_strand_id
1 'polypeptide(L)' 'MGEVNPKLTKLIDYAGGNNPVYIGWARSGTATSSAKWKIKKLVYSGSNVYEYWADYSNRYNKVWSLRATYAYGP' A
#
# COMPACT_ATOMS: atom_id res chain seq x y z
N MET A 1 -26.22 12.39 -11.27
CA MET A 1 -24.98 12.74 -10.57
C MET A 1 -24.08 11.53 -10.64
N GLY A 2 -23.10 11.51 -11.56
CA GLY A 2 -22.19 10.36 -11.72
C GLY A 2 -21.19 10.31 -10.55
N GLU A 3 -20.79 9.11 -10.14
CA GLU A 3 -19.79 8.93 -9.09
C GLU A 3 -18.55 9.78 -9.39
N VAL A 4 -18.21 10.68 -8.48
CA VAL A 4 -16.91 11.34 -8.45
C VAL A 4 -15.91 10.27 -8.05
N ASN A 5 -15.44 9.45 -9.00
CA ASN A 5 -14.37 8.50 -8.72
C ASN A 5 -13.11 9.31 -8.41
N PRO A 6 -12.64 9.36 -7.15
CA PRO A 6 -11.45 10.12 -6.84
C PRO A 6 -10.29 9.50 -7.62
N LYS A 7 -9.58 10.31 -8.43
CA LYS A 7 -8.34 9.85 -9.07
C LYS A 7 -7.38 9.43 -7.96
N LEU A 8 -7.10 8.13 -7.89
CA LEU A 8 -6.13 7.57 -6.95
C LEU A 8 -4.79 7.42 -7.66
N THR A 9 -3.72 7.72 -6.95
CA THR A 9 -2.37 7.29 -7.31
C THR A 9 -2.10 5.94 -6.66
N LYS A 10 -1.59 5.00 -7.46
CA LYS A 10 -1.07 3.71 -7.00
C LYS A 10 0.45 3.74 -7.04
N LEU A 11 1.12 3.38 -5.96
CA LEU A 11 2.56 3.16 -5.93
C LEU A 11 2.85 1.69 -5.70
N ILE A 12 3.89 1.18 -6.36
CA ILE A 12 4.36 -0.19 -6.25
C ILE A 12 5.85 -0.13 -5.97
N ASP A 13 6.29 -0.77 -4.88
CA ASP A 13 7.68 -0.83 -4.46
C ASP A 13 8.23 -2.25 -4.63
N TYR A 14 9.45 -2.35 -5.15
CA TYR A 14 10.12 -3.62 -5.47
C TYR A 14 11.26 -3.93 -4.49
N ALA A 15 11.10 -3.53 -3.22
CA ALA A 15 12.14 -3.62 -2.18
C ALA A 15 12.67 -5.05 -1.87
N GLY A 16 12.21 -6.09 -2.56
CA GLY A 16 12.63 -7.48 -2.43
C GLY A 16 13.23 -8.09 -3.70
N GLY A 17 13.63 -7.26 -4.68
CA GLY A 17 14.22 -7.70 -5.95
C GLY A 17 13.26 -7.53 -7.12
N ASN A 18 13.06 -8.56 -7.93
CA ASN A 18 12.23 -8.47 -9.14
C ASN A 18 10.72 -8.53 -8.86
N ASN A 19 10.31 -8.86 -7.64
CA ASN A 19 8.91 -8.98 -7.26
C ASN A 19 8.44 -7.74 -6.49
N PRO A 20 7.22 -7.24 -6.74
CA PRO A 20 6.66 -6.15 -5.96
C PRO A 20 6.43 -6.60 -4.52
N VAL A 21 6.82 -5.77 -3.55
CA VAL A 21 6.71 -6.07 -2.11
C VAL A 21 5.64 -5.21 -1.45
N TYR A 22 5.49 -3.95 -1.85
CA TYR A 22 4.50 -3.05 -1.26
C TYR A 22 3.64 -2.42 -2.34
N ILE A 23 2.35 -2.27 -2.03
CA ILE A 23 1.40 -1.54 -2.87
C ILE A 23 0.69 -0.49 -2.01
N GLY A 24 0.71 0.75 -2.47
CA GLY A 24 0.09 1.89 -1.79
C GLY A 24 -0.95 2.56 -2.67
N TRP A 25 -2.01 3.08 -2.04
CA TRP A 25 -3.00 3.91 -2.71
C TRP A 25 -3.27 5.17 -1.89
N ALA A 26 -3.36 6.30 -2.57
CA ALA A 26 -3.80 7.58 -2.01
C ALA A 26 -4.47 8.43 -3.09
N ARG A 27 -5.12 9.53 -2.70
CA ARG A 27 -5.62 10.52 -3.67
C ARG A 27 -4.46 11.07 -4.49
N SER A 28 -4.65 11.29 -5.80
CA SER A 28 -3.60 11.87 -6.65
C SER A 28 -3.10 13.20 -6.10
N GLY A 29 -1.78 13.40 -6.17
CA GLY A 29 -1.09 14.55 -5.55
C GLY A 29 -0.76 14.39 -4.07
N THR A 30 -1.16 13.29 -3.42
CA THR A 30 -0.74 13.00 -2.04
C THR A 30 0.76 12.76 -1.98
N ALA A 31 1.47 13.51 -1.13
CA ALA A 31 2.89 13.28 -0.89
C ALA A 31 3.13 11.92 -0.22
N THR A 32 4.23 11.26 -0.54
CA THR A 32 4.62 9.97 0.07
C THR A 32 4.86 10.08 1.58
N SER A 33 5.17 11.29 2.07
CA SER A 33 5.33 11.63 3.49
C SER A 33 4.02 11.94 4.22
N SER A 34 2.88 12.05 3.53
CA SER A 34 1.59 12.34 4.16
C SER A 34 0.91 11.07 4.71
N ALA A 35 0.28 11.16 5.88
CA ALA A 35 -0.49 10.05 6.48
C ALA A 35 -1.88 9.88 5.82
N LYS A 36 -1.90 9.67 4.50
CA LYS A 36 -3.11 9.61 3.65
C LYS A 36 -3.08 8.41 2.70
N TRP A 37 -2.20 7.44 2.95
CA TRP A 37 -2.09 6.21 2.17
C TRP A 37 -2.77 5.06 2.90
N LYS A 38 -3.30 4.12 2.13
CA LYS A 38 -3.47 2.73 2.57
C LYS A 38 -2.40 1.88 1.90
N ILE A 39 -1.82 0.93 2.61
CA ILE A 39 -0.64 0.18 2.16
C ILE A 39 -0.87 -1.31 2.40
N LYS A 40 -0.53 -2.13 1.41
CA LYS A 40 -0.42 -3.59 1.52
C LYS A 40 1.03 -4.02 1.35
N LYS A 41 1.39 -5.11 2.03
CA LYS A 41 2.57 -5.91 1.73
C LYS A 41 2.15 -7.18 1.00
N LEU A 42 2.88 -7.52 -0.04
CA LEU A 42 2.79 -8.80 -0.74
C LEU A 42 3.78 -9.79 -0.11
N VAL A 43 3.29 -10.96 0.25
CA VAL A 43 4.11 -12.05 0.81
C VAL A 43 3.95 -13.27 -0.09
N TYR A 44 5.07 -13.75 -0.63
CA TYR A 44 5.12 -14.87 -1.56
C TYR A 44 5.44 -16.16 -0.79
N SER A 45 4.66 -17.21 -1.02
CA SER A 45 4.89 -18.52 -0.42
C SER A 45 4.48 -19.62 -1.40
N GLY A 46 5.48 -20.29 -1.99
CA GLY A 46 5.25 -21.22 -3.08
C GLY A 46 4.62 -20.52 -4.29
N SER A 47 3.48 -21.04 -4.76
CA SER A 47 2.69 -20.43 -5.84
C SER A 47 1.71 -19.34 -5.37
N ASN A 48 1.62 -19.10 -4.06
CA ASN A 48 0.63 -18.19 -3.48
C ASN A 48 1.22 -16.80 -3.22
N VAL A 49 0.37 -15.78 -3.34
CA VAL A 49 0.66 -14.41 -2.93
C VAL A 49 -0.39 -13.99 -1.92
N TYR A 50 0.06 -13.62 -0.73
CA TYR A 50 -0.79 -13.08 0.33
C TYR A 50 -0.68 -11.55 0.36
N GLU A 51 -1.81 -10.91 0.63
CA GLU A 51 -1.91 -9.46 0.74
C GLU A 51 -2.30 -9.05 2.16
N TYR A 52 -1.37 -8.42 2.88
CA TYR A 52 -1.59 -7.97 4.24
C TYR A 52 -1.62 -6.46 4.33
N TRP A 53 -2.62 -5.90 5.01
CA TRP A 53 -2.71 -4.47 5.26
C TRP A 53 -1.69 -4.02 6.31
N ALA A 54 -1.11 -2.84 6.12
CA ALA A 54 -0.26 -2.19 7.11
C ALA A 54 -1.03 -1.97 8.42
N ASP A 55 -0.44 -2.40 9.53
CA ASP A 55 -1.02 -2.42 10.88
C ASP A 55 -2.43 -3.03 10.90
N TYR A 56 -2.66 -4.07 10.10
CA TYR A 56 -3.93 -4.79 10.05
C TYR A 56 -5.14 -3.90 9.70
N SER A 57 -4.89 -2.75 9.04
CA SER A 57 -5.88 -1.71 8.81
C SER A 57 -5.88 -1.21 7.36
N ASN A 58 -7.05 -1.16 6.75
CA ASN A 58 -7.26 -0.64 5.40
C ASN A 58 -7.50 0.89 5.34
N ARG A 59 -7.38 1.59 6.48
CA ARG A 59 -7.59 3.04 6.58
C ARG A 59 -6.51 3.83 5.83
N TYR A 60 -6.89 4.98 5.27
CA TYR A 60 -5.97 5.94 4.64
C TYR A 60 -5.23 6.79 5.69
N ASN A 61 -4.52 6.15 6.62
CA ASN A 61 -3.79 6.81 7.70
C ASN A 61 -2.32 6.41 7.76
N LYS A 62 -1.78 5.84 6.68
CA LYS A 62 -0.38 5.43 6.57
C LYS A 62 0.43 6.44 5.76
N VAL A 63 1.74 6.44 6.01
CA VAL A 63 2.75 7.22 5.30
C VAL A 63 3.51 6.27 4.39
N TRP A 64 3.47 6.48 3.08
CA TRP A 64 4.16 5.60 2.12
C TRP A 64 5.66 5.49 2.40
N SER A 65 6.31 6.59 2.78
CA SER A 65 7.74 6.59 3.12
C SER A 65 8.09 5.63 4.27
N LEU A 66 7.14 5.31 5.14
CA LEU A 66 7.28 4.38 6.27
C LEU A 66 6.74 2.97 5.99
N ARG A 67 6.42 2.63 4.73
CA ARG A 67 5.84 1.33 4.35
C ARG A 67 6.54 0.11 4.95
N ALA A 68 7.86 0.12 5.09
CA ALA A 68 8.62 -1.01 5.63
C ALA A 68 8.57 -1.15 7.16
N THR A 69 8.08 -0.13 7.89
CA THR A 69 8.08 -0.11 9.36
C THR A 69 6.78 -0.59 9.99
N TYR A 70 5.71 -0.74 9.20
CA TYR A 70 4.41 -1.20 9.69
C TYR A 70 4.38 -2.70 9.97
N ALA A 71 3.44 -3.13 10.80
CA ALA A 71 3.17 -4.55 11.00
C ALA A 71 2.36 -5.11 9.82
N TYR A 72 2.66 -6.35 9.43
CA TYR A 72 1.98 -7.07 8.35
C TYR A 72 1.82 -8.54 8.74
N GLY A 73 0.61 -9.07 8.60
CA GLY A 73 0.32 -10.46 8.90
C GLY A 73 -1.16 -10.75 8.79
N PRO A 74 -1.55 -12.03 9.01
CA PRO A 74 -2.95 -12.42 9.13
C PRO A 74 -3.67 -11.65 10.25
#